data_AF-A0AAV3SMU9-F1
#
_entry.id   AF-A0AAV3SMU9-F1
#
_cell.length_a   1.000
_cell.length_b   1.000
_cell.length_c   1.000
_cell.angle_alpha   90.00
_cell.angle_beta   90.00
_cell.angle_gamma   90.00
#
_symmetry.space_group_name_H-M   'P 1'
#
loop_
_entity.id
_entity.type
_entity.pdbx_description
1 polymer ?
#
loop_
_entity_poly.entity_id
_entity_poly.type
_entity_poly.pdbx_seq_one_letter_code
_entity_poly.pdbx_strand_id
1 'polypeptide(L)'
;MTVRWFAGETPAARPEFSFHYQDETGIDFGWHHEPNPHVEGWGHFQERQNSKTEYTYEPQTFSSTNPTRVVWEVLSLLAAKIQAK
;
A
#
# COMPACT_ATOMS: atom_id res chain seq x y z
N MET A 1 -10.66 4.84 -3.75
CA MET A 1 -9.72 4.25 -2.77
C MET A 1 -10.38 3.02 -2.17
N THR A 2 -9.69 1.89 -2.19
CA THR A 2 -10.12 0.61 -1.65
C THR A 2 -9.18 0.23 -0.52
N VAL A 3 -9.73 -0.20 0.61
CA VAL A 3 -8.96 -0.69 1.75
C VAL A 3 -9.29 -2.16 1.97
N ARG A 4 -8.27 -3.00 2.08
CA ARG A 4 -8.41 -4.42 2.45
C ARG A 4 -7.60 -4.71 3.70
N TRP A 5 -8.11 -5.62 4.52
CA TRP A 5 -7.44 -6.05 5.73
C TRP A 5 -7.75 -7.51 6.02
N PHE A 6 -6.70 -8.28 6.31
CA PHE A 6 -6.75 -9.65 6.80
C PHE A 6 -5.83 -9.76 8.01
N ALA A 7 -6.40 -10.10 9.17
CA ALA A 7 -5.65 -10.16 10.42
C ALA A 7 -4.73 -11.40 10.52
N GLY A 8 -4.84 -12.34 9.57
CA GLY A 8 -4.17 -13.63 9.60
C GLY A 8 -5.03 -14.74 10.21
N GLU A 9 -4.68 -16.00 9.95
CA GLU A 9 -5.42 -17.18 10.43
C GLU A 9 -5.20 -17.47 11.93
N THR A 10 -4.13 -16.92 12.51
CA THR A 10 -3.77 -17.11 13.92
C THR A 10 -3.41 -15.78 14.57
N PRO A 11 -3.49 -15.66 15.90
CA PRO A 11 -3.08 -14.43 16.60
C PRO A 11 -1.62 -14.02 16.41
N ALA A 12 -0.75 -14.96 16.01
CA ALA A 12 0.67 -14.72 15.76
C ALA A 12 0.97 -14.44 14.27
N ALA A 13 -0.01 -14.60 13.39
CA ALA A 13 0.16 -14.33 11.97
C ALA A 13 0.40 -12.83 11.74
N ARG A 14 1.22 -12.51 10.74
CA ARG A 14 1.37 -11.13 10.28
C ARG A 14 0.10 -10.73 9.52
N PRO A 15 -0.48 -9.55 9.78
CA PRO A 15 -1.64 -9.12 9.02
C PRO A 15 -1.24 -8.76 7.58
N GLU A 16 -2.17 -8.99 6.67
CA GLU A 16 -2.07 -8.55 5.28
C GLU A 16 -3.04 -7.40 5.06
N PHE A 17 -2.57 -6.33 4.43
CA PHE A 17 -3.43 -5.18 4.16
C PHE A 17 -2.98 -4.40 2.94
N SER A 18 -3.94 -3.72 2.32
CA SER A 18 -3.66 -2.83 1.21
C SER A 18 -4.58 -1.60 1.19
N PHE A 19 -4.00 -0.49 0.73
CA PHE A 19 -4.66 0.78 0.48
C PHE A 19 -4.41 1.15 -0.97
N HIS A 20 -5.43 1.07 -1.81
CA HIS A 20 -5.28 1.12 -3.25
C HIS A 20 -6.18 2.18 -3.89
N TYR A 21 -5.59 3.12 -4.60
CA TYR A 21 -6.29 4.11 -5.41
C TYR A 21 -6.16 3.76 -6.88
N GLN A 22 -7.28 3.79 -7.59
CA GLN A 22 -7.33 3.72 -9.04
C GLN A 22 -8.45 4.64 -9.53
N ASP A 23 -8.24 5.34 -10.64
CA ASP A 23 -9.27 6.14 -11.30
C ASP A 23 -9.37 5.87 -12.81
N GLU A 24 -10.36 6.51 -13.43
CA GLU A 24 -10.68 6.37 -14.85
C GLU A 24 -9.61 6.95 -15.79
N THR A 25 -8.70 7.79 -15.27
CA THR A 25 -7.57 8.34 -16.05
C THR A 25 -6.43 7.34 -16.20
N GLY A 26 -6.48 6.24 -15.45
CA GLY A 26 -5.48 5.17 -15.45
C GLY A 26 -4.42 5.34 -14.37
N ILE A 27 -4.48 6.39 -13.55
CA ILE A 27 -3.66 6.51 -12.35
C ILE A 27 -4.03 5.37 -11.41
N ASP A 28 -3.02 4.67 -10.94
CA ASP A 28 -3.19 3.48 -10.13
C ASP A 28 -1.98 3.33 -9.20
N PHE A 29 -2.21 3.43 -7.90
CA PHE A 29 -1.16 3.30 -6.89
C PHE A 29 -1.70 2.82 -5.55
N GLY A 30 -0.82 2.28 -4.71
CA GLY A 30 -1.21 1.86 -3.38
C GLY A 30 -0.05 1.43 -2.49
N TRP A 31 -0.37 1.29 -1.22
CA TRP A 31 0.51 0.75 -0.18
C TRP A 31 0.00 -0.60 0.25
N HIS A 32 0.88 -1.60 0.24
CA HIS A 32 0.57 -3.00 0.50
C HIS A 32 1.50 -3.54 1.57
N HIS A 33 1.01 -4.47 2.38
CA HIS A 33 1.79 -5.24 3.34
C HIS A 33 1.39 -6.71 3.18
N GLU A 34 2.18 -7.47 2.44
CA GLU A 34 1.88 -8.86 2.07
C GLU A 34 3.16 -9.59 1.60
N PRO A 35 3.17 -10.93 1.58
CA PRO A 35 4.20 -11.68 0.87
C PRO A 35 4.19 -11.29 -0.61
N ASN A 36 5.30 -10.77 -1.11
CA ASN A 36 5.40 -10.30 -2.48
C ASN A 36 6.78 -10.65 -3.08
N PRO A 37 6.88 -10.79 -4.43
CA PRO A 37 8.15 -11.05 -5.10
C PRO A 37 8.87 -9.78 -5.58
N HIS A 38 8.32 -8.58 -5.31
CA HIS A 38 8.73 -7.35 -5.98
C HIS A 38 9.84 -6.60 -5.25
N VAL A 39 9.81 -6.62 -3.92
CA VAL A 39 10.82 -5.95 -3.07
C VAL A 39 11.24 -6.85 -1.92
N GLU A 40 12.37 -6.54 -1.28
CA GLU A 40 12.73 -7.16 -0.02
C GLU A 40 11.82 -6.63 1.10
N GLY A 41 11.20 -7.55 1.84
CA GLY A 41 10.28 -7.23 2.92
C GLY A 41 8.81 -7.39 2.55
N TRP A 42 7.94 -7.08 3.51
CA TRP A 42 6.48 -7.29 3.36
C TRP A 42 5.76 -6.04 2.85
N GLY A 43 6.24 -4.87 3.25
CA GLY A 43 5.61 -3.62 2.87
C GLY A 43 6.19 -3.05 1.58
N HIS A 44 5.32 -2.60 0.69
CA HIS A 44 5.72 -1.90 -0.52
C HIS A 44 4.70 -0.86 -0.94
N PHE A 45 5.18 0.16 -1.62
CA PHE A 45 4.38 1.06 -2.42
C PHE A 45 4.47 0.61 -3.88
N GLN A 46 3.34 0.59 -4.60
CA GLN A 46 3.30 0.36 -6.03
C GLN A 46 2.60 1.50 -6.75
N GLU A 47 3.06 1.85 -7.95
CA GLU A 47 2.37 2.80 -8.81
C GLU A 47 2.55 2.48 -10.29
N ARG A 48 1.55 2.86 -11.09
CA ARG A 48 1.66 3.03 -12.53
C ARG A 48 0.97 4.33 -12.93
N GLN A 49 1.49 5.01 -13.93
CA GLN A 49 0.98 6.31 -14.34
C GLN A 49 -0.27 6.19 -15.23
N ASN A 50 -0.38 5.11 -15.99
CA ASN A 50 -1.56 4.77 -16.79
C ASN A 50 -1.66 3.26 -16.99
N SER A 51 -2.76 2.80 -17.59
CA SER A 51 -3.02 1.37 -17.83
C SER A 51 -2.05 0.68 -18.79
N LYS A 52 -1.23 1.43 -19.53
CA LYS A 52 -0.24 0.91 -20.48
C LYS A 52 1.18 0.83 -19.89
N THR A 53 1.40 1.41 -18.72
CA THR A 53 2.70 1.37 -18.03
C THR A 53 2.74 0.22 -17.03
N GLU A 54 3.89 -0.42 -16.92
CA GLU A 54 4.18 -1.38 -15.85
C GLU A 54 4.18 -0.68 -14.49
N TYR A 55 3.96 -1.47 -13.43
CA TYR A 55 4.10 -0.98 -12.07
C TYR A 55 5.58 -0.78 -11.73
N THR A 56 5.87 0.32 -11.06
CA THR A 56 7.07 0.46 -10.25
C THR A 56 6.75 0.03 -8.82
N TYR A 57 7.78 -0.45 -8.11
CA TYR A 57 7.66 -0.93 -6.74
C TYR A 57 8.78 -0.33 -5.90
N GLU A 58 8.41 0.20 -4.74
CA GLU A 58 9.33 0.79 -3.76
C GLU A 58 9.11 0.12 -2.40
N PRO A 59 10.17 -0.29 -1.68
CA PRO A 59 10.02 -0.82 -0.33
C PRO A 59 9.34 0.20 0.60
N GLN A 60 8.38 -0.27 1.39
CA GLN A 60 7.71 0.53 2.41
C GLN A 60 7.83 -0.17 3.76
N THR A 61 8.37 0.53 4.75
CA THR A 61 8.27 0.07 6.14
C THR A 61 7.11 0.78 6.80
N PHE A 62 6.21 0.02 7.43
CA PHE A 62 5.15 0.59 8.26
C PHE A 62 5.59 0.64 9.72
N SER A 63 5.28 1.74 10.40
CA SER A 63 5.62 1.91 11.82
C SER A 63 4.77 1.02 12.74
N SER A 64 3.66 0.48 12.24
CA SER A 64 2.73 -0.37 12.97
C SER A 64 2.03 -1.35 12.06
N THR A 65 1.47 -2.40 12.64
CA THR A 65 0.51 -3.31 11.99
C THR A 65 -0.87 -3.20 12.65
N ASN A 66 -1.09 -2.23 13.55
CA ASN A 66 -2.41 -1.94 14.09
C ASN A 66 -3.26 -1.19 13.05
N PRO A 67 -4.50 -1.63 12.75
CA PRO A 67 -5.30 -1.05 11.67
C PRO A 67 -5.46 0.47 11.74
N THR A 68 -5.81 1.00 12.91
CA THR A 68 -6.04 2.44 13.08
C THR A 68 -4.75 3.24 12.88
N ARG A 69 -3.61 2.74 13.37
CA ARG A 69 -2.31 3.42 13.20
C ARG A 69 -1.87 3.41 11.74
N VAL A 70 -2.04 2.28 11.05
CA VAL A 70 -1.71 2.16 9.63
C VAL A 70 -2.56 3.10 8.77
N VAL A 71 -3.86 3.24 9.07
CA VAL A 71 -4.72 4.19 8.36
C VAL A 71 -4.16 5.62 8.46
N TRP A 72 -3.81 6.07 9.67
CA TRP A 72 -3.23 7.41 9.85
C TRP A 72 -1.89 7.59 9.15
N GLU A 73 -1.04 6.56 9.19
CA GLU A 73 0.24 6.56 8.49
C GLU A 73 0.05 6.68 6.97
N VAL A 74 -0.82 5.86 6.37
CA VAL A 74 -1.11 5.90 4.93
C VAL A 74 -1.76 7.21 4.51
N LEU A 75 -2.68 7.78 5.29
CA LEU A 75 -3.26 9.09 5.00
C LEU A 75 -2.19 10.20 4.99
N SER A 76 -1.18 10.10 5.86
CA SER A 76 -0.05 11.04 5.88
C SER A 76 0.83 10.88 4.64
N LEU A 77 1.13 9.65 4.22
CA LEU A 77 1.87 9.35 2.99
C LEU A 77 1.09 9.84 1.75
N LEU A 78 -0.22 9.64 1.72
CA LEU A 78 -1.10 10.10 0.65
C LEU A 78 -1.10 11.62 0.55
N ALA A 79 -1.25 12.33 1.67
CA ALA A 79 -1.20 13.79 1.70
C ALA A 79 0.14 14.32 1.16
N ALA A 80 1.26 13.74 1.60
CA ALA A 80 2.59 14.11 1.10
C ALA A 80 2.72 13.87 -0.42
N LYS A 81 2.20 12.74 -0.92
CA LYS A 81 2.29 12.39 -2.33
C LYS A 81 1.40 13.26 -3.22
N ILE A 82 0.24 13.68 -2.74
CA ILE A 82 -0.64 14.63 -3.45
C ILE A 82 -0.01 16.03 -3.46
N GLN A 83 0.62 16.47 -2.37
CA GLN A 83 1.28 17.78 -2.29
C GLN A 83 2.55 17.87 -3.13
N ALA A 84 3.21 16.75 -3.39
CA ALA A 84 4.43 16.68 -4.21
C ALA A 84 4.16 16.67 -5.73
N LYS A 85 2.89 16.59 -6.15
CA LYS A 85 2.46 16.67 -7.55
C LYS A 85 1.95 18.06 -7.88
#